data_AF-A0A964PUQ4-F1
#
_entry.id   AF-A0A964PUQ4-F1
#
_cell.length_a   1.000
_cell.length_b   1.000
_cell.length_c   1.000
_cell.angle_alpha   90.00
_cell.angle_beta   90.00
_cell.angle_gamma   90.00
#
_symmetry.space_group_name_H-M   'P 1'
#
loop_
_entity.id
_entity.type
_entity.pdbx_description
1 polymer ?
#
loop_
_entity_poly.entity_id
_entity_poly.type
_entity_poly.pdbx_seq_one_letter_code
_entity_poly.pdbx_strand_id
1 'polypeptide(L)' 'MRRSRPLQVHVPIVKALFLATTALLLAGCAGSEQGVAVTAFEGARVIPGDGSAAIEDAVLLVENGRLTLPPAIR' A
#
# COMPACT_ATOMS: atom_id res chain seq x y z
N MET A 1 -37.17 1.89 50.68
CA MET A 1 -36.93 1.27 49.35
C MET A 1 -36.60 2.36 48.32
N ARG A 2 -35.31 2.63 48.05
CA ARG A 2 -34.88 3.60 47.03
C ARG A 2 -34.32 2.80 45.84
N ARG A 3 -35.13 2.67 44.78
CA ARG A 3 -34.89 1.84 43.60
C ARG A 3 -33.68 2.38 42.83
N SER A 4 -32.53 1.74 42.98
CA SER A 4 -31.34 1.97 42.15
C SER A 4 -31.71 1.58 40.70
N ARG A 5 -31.76 2.55 39.79
CA ARG A 5 -31.92 2.30 38.35
C ARG A 5 -30.59 1.77 37.82
N PRO A 6 -30.44 0.47 37.50
CA PRO A 6 -29.13 -0.06 37.13
C PRO A 6 -28.85 0.28 35.65
N LEU A 7 -27.72 0.93 35.41
CA LEU A 7 -26.87 0.81 34.20
C LEU A 7 -27.48 0.98 32.80
N GLN A 8 -28.75 1.39 32.63
CA GLN A 8 -29.42 1.35 31.33
C GLN A 8 -28.85 2.35 30.30
N VAL A 9 -28.21 3.43 30.75
CA VAL A 9 -27.61 4.47 29.88
C VAL A 9 -26.17 4.14 29.46
N HIS A 10 -25.44 3.32 30.24
CA HIS A 10 -24.03 3.02 29.95
C HIS A 10 -23.88 1.95 28.86
N VAL A 11 -24.79 0.98 28.82
CA VAL A 11 -24.79 -0.12 27.84
C VAL A 11 -24.87 0.37 26.37
N PRO A 12 -25.75 1.32 25.98
CA PRO A 12 -25.79 1.78 24.59
C PRO A 12 -24.55 2.59 24.19
N ILE A 13 -23.97 3.36 25.11
CA ILE A 13 -22.76 4.17 24.86
C ILE A 13 -21.55 3.27 24.60
N VAL A 14 -21.36 2.24 25.44
CA VAL A 14 -20.27 1.27 25.27
C VAL A 14 -20.41 0.49 23.96
N LYS A 15 -21.64 0.11 23.57
CA LYS A 15 -21.90 -0.55 22.28
C LYS A 15 -21.59 0.36 21.09
N ALA A 16 -22.00 1.63 21.15
CA ALA A 16 -21.73 2.59 20.09
C ALA A 16 -20.23 2.85 19.94
N LEU A 17 -19.50 2.97 21.06
CA LEU A 17 -18.06 3.16 21.05
C LEU A 17 -17.35 1.93 20.47
N PHE A 18 -17.73 0.72 20.89
CA PHE A 18 -17.15 -0.51 20.36
C PHE A 18 -17.36 -0.63 18.85
N LEU A 19 -18.59 -0.37 18.37
CA LEU A 19 -18.94 -0.42 16.96
C LEU A 19 -18.13 0.60 16.14
N ALA A 20 -18.02 1.83 16.64
CA ALA A 20 -17.24 2.89 16.00
C ALA A 20 -15.74 2.52 15.89
N THR A 21 -15.15 1.96 16.94
CA THR A 21 -13.75 1.52 16.94
C THR A 21 -13.53 0.40 15.91
N THR A 22 -14.39 -0.62 15.88
CA THR A 22 -14.29 -1.69 14.86
C THR A 22 -14.45 -1.17 13.44
N ALA A 23 -15.37 -0.23 13.20
CA ALA A 23 -15.55 0.37 11.87
C ALA A 23 -14.30 1.14 11.42
N LEU A 24 -13.64 1.86 12.33
CA LEU A 24 -12.42 2.61 12.04
C LEU A 24 -11.24 1.68 11.71
N LEU A 25 -11.11 0.56 12.43
CA LEU A 25 -10.11 -0.48 12.17
C LEU A 25 -10.31 -1.16 10.81
N LEU A 26 -11.56 -1.44 10.43
CA LEU A 26 -11.91 -2.04 9.14
C LEU A 26 -11.64 -1.08 7.97
N ALA A 27 -11.93 0.22 8.14
CA ALA A 27 -11.64 1.22 7.12
C ALA A 27 -10.12 1.41 6.87
N GLY A 28 -9.28 1.27 7.90
CA GLY A 28 -7.83 1.35 7.76
C GLY A 28 -7.17 0.16 7.02
N CYS A 29 -7.88 -0.97 6.88
CA CYS A 29 -7.41 -2.11 6.08
C CYS A 29 -7.79 -2.00 4.59
N ALA A 30 -8.60 -1.01 4.19
CA ALA A 30 -8.77 -0.66 2.80
C ALA A 30 -7.48 0.05 2.35
N GLY A 31 -6.45 -0.75 2.03
CA GLY A 31 -5.26 -0.24 1.37
C GLY A 31 -5.71 0.56 0.16
N SER A 32 -5.23 1.79 0.05
CA SER A 32 -5.37 2.54 -1.19
C SER A 32 -4.87 1.62 -2.30
N GLU A 33 -5.70 1.36 -3.31
CA GLU A 33 -5.20 0.81 -4.56
C GLU A 33 -4.29 1.89 -5.14
N GLN A 34 -3.02 1.91 -4.70
CA GLN A 34 -1.97 2.59 -5.43
C GLN A 34 -1.88 1.83 -6.74
N GLY A 35 -2.64 2.29 -7.74
CA GLY A 35 -2.50 1.83 -9.12
C GLY A 35 -1.02 1.77 -9.42
N VAL A 36 -0.57 0.59 -9.83
CA VAL A 36 0.85 0.31 -10.04
C VAL A 36 1.35 1.27 -11.13
N ALA A 37 2.00 2.35 -10.71
CA ALA A 37 2.56 3.33 -11.60
C ALA A 37 3.89 2.77 -12.13
N VAL A 38 3.87 2.32 -13.37
CA VAL A 38 5.06 1.90 -14.11
C VAL A 38 5.50 3.06 -15.00
N THR A 39 6.73 3.51 -14.84
CA THR A 39 7.35 4.53 -15.71
C THR A 39 8.39 3.88 -16.60
N ALA A 40 8.30 4.11 -17.91
CA ALA A 40 9.31 3.70 -18.87
C ALA A 40 10.27 4.88 -19.17
N PHE A 41 11.57 4.62 -19.10
CA PHE A 41 12.62 5.54 -19.53
C PHE A 41 13.33 4.94 -20.75
N GLU A 42 13.13 5.55 -21.91
CA GLU A 42 13.67 5.09 -23.18
C GLU A 42 15.01 5.79 -23.51
N GLY A 43 15.84 5.15 -24.34
CA GLY A 43 17.13 5.71 -24.77
C GLY A 43 18.18 5.77 -23.65
N ALA A 44 18.04 4.92 -22.63
CA ALA A 44 18.94 4.90 -21.49
C ALA A 44 20.27 4.23 -21.84
N ARG A 45 21.37 4.79 -21.35
CA ARG A 45 22.70 4.17 -21.37
C ARG A 45 22.98 3.51 -20.02
N VAL A 46 23.02 2.17 -19.99
CA VAL A 46 23.21 1.39 -18.76
C VAL A 46 24.68 0.97 -18.63
N ILE A 47 25.28 1.30 -17.48
CA ILE A 47 26.65 0.89 -17.11
C ILE A 47 26.52 -0.19 -16.02
N PRO A 48 26.74 -1.49 -16.34
CA PRO A 48 26.45 -2.59 -15.41
C PRO A 48 27.34 -2.65 -14.18
N GLY A 49 28.54 -2.05 -14.25
CA GLY A 49 29.50 -2.00 -13.14
C GLY A 49 30.35 -3.27 -12.96
N ASP A 50 30.13 -4.30 -13.76
CA ASP A 50 30.92 -5.55 -13.79
C ASP A 50 32.15 -5.49 -14.73
N GLY A 51 32.39 -4.32 -15.32
CA GLY A 51 33.46 -4.10 -16.30
C GLY A 51 33.12 -4.53 -17.73
N SER A 52 31.91 -5.06 -17.95
CA SER A 52 31.41 -5.34 -19.31
C SER A 52 31.03 -4.05 -20.05
N ALA A 53 30.74 -4.19 -21.34
CA ALA A 53 30.36 -3.07 -22.20
C ALA A 53 29.04 -2.42 -21.71
N ALA A 54 28.92 -1.11 -21.93
CA ALA A 54 27.67 -0.41 -21.68
C ALA A 54 26.57 -0.90 -22.63
N ILE A 55 25.33 -0.91 -22.15
CA ILE A 55 24.14 -1.19 -22.94
C ILE A 55 23.58 0.15 -23.40
N GLU A 56 23.58 0.38 -24.70
CA GLU A 56 23.05 1.59 -25.33
C GLU A 56 21.55 1.41 -25.67
N ASP A 57 20.81 2.51 -25.81
CA ASP A 57 19.40 2.54 -26.21
C ASP A 57 18.45 1.64 -25.41
N ALA A 58 18.71 1.46 -24.10
CA ALA A 58 17.91 0.61 -23.24
C ALA A 58 16.59 1.27 -22.82
N VAL A 59 15.62 0.44 -22.43
CA VAL A 59 14.38 0.88 -21.78
C VAL A 59 14.40 0.41 -20.33
N LEU A 60 14.30 1.36 -19.39
CA LEU A 60 14.20 1.07 -17.96
C LEU A 60 12.75 1.20 -17.50
N LEU A 61 12.20 0.12 -16.94
CA LEU A 61 10.90 0.15 -16.29
C LEU A 61 11.11 0.38 -14.79
N VAL A 62 10.48 1.41 -14.25
CA VAL A 62 10.48 1.70 -12.81
C VAL A 62 9.08 1.48 -12.28
N GLU A 63 8.96 0.55 -11.34
CA GLU A 63 7.73 0.19 -10.65
C GLU A 63 7.97 0.27 -9.15
N ASN A 64 7.19 1.08 -8.43
CA ASN A 64 7.30 1.23 -6.97
C ASN A 64 8.74 1.56 -6.49
N GLY A 65 9.48 2.36 -7.27
CA GLY A 65 10.87 2.71 -6.98
C GLY A 65 11.87 1.57 -7.21
N ARG A 66 11.46 0.47 -7.83
CA ARG A 66 12.31 -0.65 -8.22
C ARG A 66 12.47 -0.68 -9.74
N LEU A 67 13.68 -1.00 -10.18
CA LEU A 67 13.94 -1.34 -11.58
C LEU A 67 13.39 -2.74 -11.85
N THR A 68 12.53 -2.87 -12.84
CA THR A 68 12.01 -4.14 -13.31
C THR A 68 12.67 -4.45 -14.64
N LEU A 69 13.47 -5.52 -14.69
CA LEU A 69 13.92 -6.06 -15.96
C LEU A 69 12.73 -6.76 -16.62
N PRO A 70 12.44 -6.52 -17.92
CA PRO A 70 11.49 -7.36 -18.62
C PRO A 70 11.96 -8.83 -18.54
N PRO A 71 11.04 -9.80 -18.48
CA PRO A 71 11.42 -11.22 -18.42
C PRO A 71 12.37 -11.52 -19.57
N ALA A 72 13.54 -12.08 -19.23
CA ALA A 72 14.63 -12.32 -20.17
C ALA A 72 14.11 -13.01 -21.44
N ILE A 73 14.24 -12.34 -22.57
CA ILE A 73 13.99 -12.95 -23.88
C ILE A 73 15.15 -13.94 -24.08
N ARG A 74 14.83 -15.23 -24.05
CA ARG A 74 15.77 -16.31 -24.40
C ARG A 74 16.15 -16.26 -25.87
#